data_AF-A0A1G1XP45-F1
#
_entry.id   AF-A0A1G1XP45-F1
#
_cell.length_a   1.000
_cell.length_b   1.000
_cell.length_c   1.000
_cell.angle_alpha   90.00
_cell.angle_beta   90.00
_cell.angle_gamma   90.00
#
_symmetry.space_group_name_H-M   'P 1'
#
loop_
_entity.id
_entity.type
_entity.pdbx_description
1 polymer ?
#
loop_
_entity_poly.entity_id
_entity_poly.type
_entity_poly.pdbx_seq_one_letter_code
_entity_poly.pdbx_strand_id
1 'polypeptide(L)'
;MLQKELEKNNISYKYFHLLSKNNSVVSSWHENKLISILIRKIRSLKNNWLGSVIKITTRLLNVLADAQITTGLNKRLKTHDVIIYDRYFYDILVILAFDFPHLSDFILSFSRLIKHPDIIIIFQVEPETAVNRKAEHNLKQAKIYCQIYNHLADKLGIEPIDAQQPIEAIKMEILNKLPPKLIQKL
;
A
#
# COMPACT_ATOMS: atom_id res chain seq x y z
N MET A 1 -17.26 4.30 3.93
CA MET A 1 -18.29 3.25 4.00
C MET A 1 -18.07 2.34 5.20
N LEU A 2 -16.98 1.54 5.25
CA LEU A 2 -16.68 0.65 6.37
C LEU A 2 -16.67 1.36 7.74
N GLN A 3 -16.10 2.56 7.79
CA GLN A 3 -16.11 3.43 8.98
C GLN A 3 -17.51 3.65 9.57
N LYS A 4 -18.51 3.93 8.71
CA LYS A 4 -19.90 4.16 9.16
C LYS A 4 -20.51 2.88 9.76
N GLU A 5 -20.16 1.71 9.23
CA GLU A 5 -20.66 0.44 9.78
C GLU A 5 -19.99 0.11 11.12
N LEU A 6 -18.71 0.43 11.27
CA LEU A 6 -17.99 0.31 12.54
C LEU A 6 -18.59 1.24 13.60
N GLU A 7 -18.90 2.49 13.23
CA GLU A 7 -19.55 3.48 14.11
C GLU A 7 -20.94 3.04 14.55
N LYS A 8 -21.77 2.58 13.61
CA LYS A 8 -23.12 2.09 13.88
C LYS A 8 -23.14 0.95 14.90
N ASN A 9 -22.08 0.14 14.92
CA ASN A 9 -21.94 -1.01 15.80
C ASN A 9 -21.05 -0.75 17.05
N ASN A 10 -20.70 0.50 17.32
CA ASN A 10 -19.83 0.89 18.45
C ASN A 10 -18.47 0.18 18.46
N ILE A 11 -17.93 -0.16 17.29
CA ILE A 11 -16.60 -0.75 17.16
C ILE A 11 -15.57 0.36 17.07
N SER A 12 -14.62 0.37 18.01
CA SER A 12 -13.57 1.38 18.03
C SER A 12 -12.60 1.15 16.86
N TYR A 13 -12.34 2.19 16.05
CA TYR A 13 -11.44 2.07 14.92
C TYR A 13 -10.49 3.26 14.79
N LYS A 14 -9.34 3.02 14.16
CA LYS A 14 -8.40 4.06 13.78
C LYS A 14 -8.09 3.99 12.30
N TYR A 15 -8.23 5.11 11.61
CA TYR A 15 -7.92 5.23 10.19
C TYR A 15 -6.57 5.92 9.99
N PHE A 16 -5.73 5.34 9.14
CA PHE A 16 -4.46 5.89 8.72
C PHE A 16 -4.39 5.96 7.20
N HIS A 17 -3.97 7.09 6.69
CA HIS A 17 -3.53 7.22 5.31
C HIS A 17 -2.00 7.34 5.32
N LEU A 18 -1.29 6.24 5.10
CA LEU A 18 0.18 6.20 5.26
C LEU A 18 0.90 7.13 4.29
N LEU A 19 0.33 7.36 3.10
CA LEU A 19 0.93 8.20 2.08
C LEU A 19 0.56 9.68 2.18
N SER A 20 -0.17 10.13 3.22
CA SER A 20 -0.39 11.57 3.43
C SER A 20 0.82 12.21 4.10
N LYS A 21 1.10 13.47 3.75
CA LYS A 21 2.05 14.31 4.51
C LYS A 21 1.74 14.20 6.01
N ASN A 22 2.75 13.86 6.81
CA ASN A 22 2.78 13.75 8.27
C ASN A 22 2.45 12.38 8.89
N ASN A 23 2.06 11.36 8.10
CA ASN A 23 1.63 10.06 8.64
C ASN A 23 2.53 8.85 8.30
N SER A 24 3.57 9.03 7.48
CA SER A 24 4.63 8.03 7.29
C SER A 24 5.99 8.53 7.76
N VAL A 25 6.87 7.60 8.09
CA VAL A 25 8.27 7.87 8.43
C VAL A 25 8.96 8.55 7.25
N VAL A 26 8.63 8.11 6.03
CA VAL A 26 9.11 8.76 4.79
C VAL A 26 8.70 10.23 4.72
N SER A 27 7.49 10.59 5.17
CA SER A 27 7.02 11.97 5.20
C SER A 27 7.71 12.82 6.28
N SER A 28 7.97 12.28 7.47
CA SER A 28 8.70 12.98 8.54
C SER A 28 10.20 13.07 8.25
N TRP A 29 10.77 12.10 7.54
CA TRP A 29 12.17 12.13 7.09
C TRP A 29 12.44 13.22 6.05
N HIS A 30 11.42 13.63 5.28
CA HIS A 30 11.54 14.77 4.36
C HIS A 30 11.71 16.11 5.09
N GLU A 31 11.36 16.20 6.37
CA GLU A 31 11.56 17.41 7.17
C GLU A 31 13.00 17.54 7.69
N ASN A 32 13.75 16.43 7.79
CA ASN A 32 15.16 16.48 8.16
C ASN A 32 16.02 16.95 6.97
N LYS A 33 16.67 18.11 7.14
CA LYS A 33 17.50 18.76 6.11
C LYS A 33 18.63 17.86 5.59
N LEU A 34 19.26 17.06 6.44
CA LEU A 34 20.34 16.15 6.01
C LEU A 34 19.81 15.00 5.17
N ILE A 35 18.69 14.41 5.59
CA ILE A 35 18.06 13.29 4.88
C ILE A 35 17.52 13.76 3.52
N SER A 36 16.89 14.93 3.45
CA SER A 36 16.41 15.48 2.18
C SER A 36 17.53 15.76 1.18
N ILE A 37 18.72 16.21 1.63
CA ILE A 37 19.92 16.35 0.79
C ILE A 37 20.38 14.98 0.27
N LEU A 38 20.45 13.97 1.15
CA LEU A 38 20.83 12.62 0.77
C LEU A 38 19.85 12.02 -0.25
N ILE A 39 18.55 12.15 -0.03
CA ILE A 39 17.50 11.70 -0.95
C ILE A 39 17.62 12.41 -2.30
N ARG A 40 17.86 13.73 -2.32
CA ARG A 40 18.09 14.47 -3.58
C ARG A 40 19.31 13.93 -4.32
N LYS A 41 20.41 13.69 -3.62
CA LYS A 41 21.65 13.15 -4.20
C LYS A 41 21.45 11.73 -4.75
N ILE A 42 20.68 10.88 -4.07
CA ILE A 42 20.33 9.54 -4.54
C ILE A 42 19.42 9.62 -5.76
N ARG A 43 18.43 10.51 -5.77
CA ARG A 43 17.56 10.73 -6.95
C ARG A 43 18.34 11.25 -8.15
N SER A 44 19.35 12.10 -7.95
CA SER A 44 20.20 12.63 -9.02
C SER A 44 21.25 11.64 -9.54
N LEU A 45 21.39 10.45 -8.95
CA LEU A 45 22.28 9.43 -9.50
C LEU A 45 21.85 9.08 -10.92
N LYS A 46 22.84 8.97 -11.82
CA LYS A 46 22.63 8.52 -13.19
C LYS A 46 21.94 7.15 -13.19
N ASN A 47 21.10 6.90 -14.19
CA ASN A 47 20.44 5.60 -14.38
C ASN A 47 21.40 4.58 -15.01
N ASN A 48 22.60 4.43 -14.42
CA ASN A 48 23.45 3.28 -14.66
C ASN A 48 23.12 2.17 -13.65
N TRP A 49 23.66 0.96 -13.86
CA TRP A 49 23.42 -0.20 -12.99
C TRP A 49 23.59 0.13 -11.50
N LEU A 50 24.72 0.76 -11.12
CA LEU A 50 25.01 1.09 -9.73
C LEU A 50 23.99 2.08 -9.15
N GLY A 51 23.62 3.11 -9.91
CA GLY A 51 22.59 4.07 -9.53
C GLY A 51 21.24 3.41 -9.28
N SER A 52 20.83 2.45 -10.13
CA SER A 52 19.60 1.68 -9.97
C SER A 52 19.64 0.84 -8.68
N VAL A 53 20.73 0.11 -8.44
CA VAL A 53 20.90 -0.71 -7.22
C VAL A 53 20.78 0.16 -5.96
N ILE A 54 21.44 1.31 -5.93
CA ILE A 54 21.38 2.23 -4.78
C ILE A 54 19.95 2.76 -4.57
N LYS A 55 19.26 3.16 -5.65
CA LYS A 55 17.88 3.67 -5.59
C LYS A 55 16.92 2.60 -5.05
N ILE A 56 16.98 1.39 -5.60
CA ILE A 56 16.15 0.26 -5.17
C ILE A 56 16.42 -0.08 -3.71
N THR A 57 17.69 -0.28 -3.35
CA THR A 57 18.07 -0.67 -1.98
C THR A 57 17.60 0.36 -0.97
N THR A 58 17.83 1.65 -1.23
CA THR A 58 17.40 2.74 -0.33
C THR A 58 15.88 2.73 -0.15
N ARG A 59 15.12 2.49 -1.21
CA ARG A 59 13.65 2.47 -1.17
C ARG A 59 13.11 1.23 -0.44
N LEU A 60 13.71 0.07 -0.63
CA LEU A 60 13.37 -1.15 0.10
C LEU A 60 13.68 -1.01 1.61
N LEU A 61 14.82 -0.40 1.95
CA LEU A 61 15.15 -0.08 3.36
C LEU A 61 14.13 0.88 3.98
N ASN A 62 13.65 1.88 3.24
CA ASN A 62 12.58 2.76 3.71
C ASN A 62 11.28 2.00 3.94
N VAL A 63 10.91 1.07 3.04
CA VAL A 63 9.74 0.19 3.21
C VAL A 63 9.87 -0.65 4.48
N LEU A 64 11.05 -1.22 4.76
CA LEU A 64 11.29 -1.94 6.02
C LEU A 64 11.13 -1.03 7.24
N ALA A 65 11.73 0.17 7.21
CA ALA A 65 11.62 1.12 8.31
C ALA A 65 10.16 1.53 8.58
N ASP A 66 9.39 1.85 7.53
CA ASP A 66 7.96 2.14 7.62
C ASP A 66 7.18 0.95 8.21
N ALA A 67 7.47 -0.28 7.77
CA ALA A 67 6.83 -1.49 8.29
C ALA A 67 7.12 -1.72 9.78
N GLN A 68 8.36 -1.48 10.21
CA GLN A 68 8.75 -1.61 11.63
C GLN A 68 8.07 -0.55 12.50
N ILE A 69 8.04 0.71 12.03
CA ILE A 69 7.39 1.79 12.78
C ILE A 69 5.88 1.58 12.83
N THR A 70 5.27 1.13 11.74
CA THR A 70 3.85 0.75 11.72
C THR A 70 3.57 -0.39 12.70
N THR A 71 4.47 -1.38 12.78
CA THR A 71 4.36 -2.45 13.78
C THR A 71 4.43 -1.91 15.21
N GLY A 72 5.32 -0.95 15.48
CA GLY A 72 5.41 -0.26 16.77
C GLY A 72 4.16 0.54 17.10
N LEU A 73 3.60 1.25 16.12
CA LEU A 73 2.34 1.98 16.24
C LEU A 73 1.19 1.02 16.58
N ASN A 74 1.11 -0.13 15.93
CA ASN A 74 0.04 -1.12 16.19
C ASN A 74 0.09 -1.67 17.62
N LYS A 75 1.27 -1.80 18.21
CA LYS A 75 1.39 -2.17 19.62
C LYS A 75 0.82 -1.10 20.56
N ARG A 76 0.92 0.18 20.19
CA ARG A 76 0.37 1.30 20.98
C ARG A 76 -1.12 1.51 20.74
N LEU A 77 -1.61 1.14 19.56
CA LEU A 77 -3.00 1.28 19.13
C LEU A 77 -3.87 0.08 19.51
N LYS A 78 -3.35 -0.86 20.31
CA LYS A 78 -4.09 -2.03 20.84
C LYS A 78 -5.39 -1.69 21.59
N THR A 79 -5.61 -0.41 21.91
CA THR A 79 -6.85 0.09 22.49
C THR A 79 -8.01 0.17 21.48
N HIS A 80 -7.74 0.04 20.18
CA HIS A 80 -8.77 0.04 19.13
C HIS A 80 -9.02 -1.39 18.65
N ASP A 81 -10.26 -1.71 18.34
CA ASP A 81 -10.65 -3.01 17.79
C ASP A 81 -10.15 -3.19 16.35
N VAL A 82 -10.16 -2.10 15.56
CA VAL A 82 -9.84 -2.12 14.12
C VAL A 82 -8.87 -1.00 13.74
N ILE A 83 -7.86 -1.33 12.95
CA ILE A 83 -6.97 -0.33 12.33
C ILE A 83 -7.11 -0.47 10.80
N ILE A 84 -7.51 0.62 10.14
CA ILE A 84 -7.68 0.67 8.69
C ILE A 84 -6.56 1.51 8.10
N TYR A 85 -5.84 0.91 7.14
CA TYR A 85 -4.87 1.62 6.33
C TYR A 85 -5.43 1.86 4.93
N ASP A 86 -5.57 3.12 4.55
CA ASP A 86 -5.75 3.52 3.17
C ASP A 86 -4.38 3.73 2.55
N ARG A 87 -4.03 2.77 1.68
CA ARG A 87 -2.68 2.54 1.14
C ARG A 87 -1.68 2.09 2.20
N TYR A 88 -0.80 1.18 1.80
CA TYR A 88 0.22 0.61 2.66
C TYR A 88 1.58 0.69 1.97
N PHE A 89 2.59 -0.03 2.45
CA PHE A 89 3.88 -0.06 1.75
C PHE A 89 3.82 -0.75 0.37
N TYR A 90 2.73 -1.45 0.05
CA TYR A 90 2.56 -2.16 -1.21
C TYR A 90 2.62 -1.23 -2.41
N ASP A 91 2.05 -0.03 -2.31
CA ASP A 91 2.11 0.98 -3.36
C ASP A 91 3.55 1.37 -3.72
N ILE A 92 4.43 1.41 -2.72
CA ILE A 92 5.86 1.71 -2.94
C ILE A 92 6.52 0.56 -3.71
N LEU A 93 6.22 -0.68 -3.37
CA LEU A 93 6.74 -1.84 -4.11
C LEU A 93 6.27 -1.86 -5.55
N VAL A 94 4.99 -1.54 -5.79
CA VAL A 94 4.41 -1.45 -7.13
C VAL A 94 5.07 -0.35 -7.95
N ILE A 95 5.26 0.84 -7.37
CA ILE A 95 5.98 1.95 -8.03
C ILE A 95 7.42 1.55 -8.36
N LEU A 96 8.12 0.88 -7.44
CA LEU A 96 9.48 0.40 -7.70
C LEU A 96 9.53 -0.65 -8.81
N ALA A 97 8.59 -1.59 -8.81
CA ALA A 97 8.48 -2.61 -9.85
C ALA A 97 8.17 -1.97 -11.21
N PHE A 98 7.38 -0.90 -11.25
CA PHE A 98 7.13 -0.10 -12.45
C PHE A 98 8.40 0.61 -12.95
N ASP A 99 9.14 1.25 -12.05
CA ASP A 99 10.39 1.95 -12.38
C ASP A 99 11.51 0.99 -12.83
N PHE A 100 11.50 -0.25 -12.33
CA PHE A 100 12.53 -1.28 -12.57
C PHE A 100 11.90 -2.61 -13.00
N PRO A 101 11.31 -2.69 -14.21
CA PRO A 101 10.52 -3.85 -14.63
C PRO A 101 11.32 -5.15 -14.70
N HIS A 102 12.62 -5.08 -15.01
CA HIS A 102 13.53 -6.23 -15.04
C HIS A 102 13.81 -6.83 -13.65
N LEU A 103 13.46 -6.12 -12.57
CA LEU A 103 13.58 -6.56 -11.19
C LEU A 103 12.22 -6.67 -10.48
N SER A 104 11.12 -6.57 -11.23
CA SER A 104 9.75 -6.56 -10.69
C SER A 104 9.51 -7.74 -9.73
N ASP A 105 9.83 -8.96 -10.16
CA ASP A 105 9.67 -10.16 -9.33
C ASP A 105 10.45 -10.12 -8.02
N PHE A 106 11.69 -9.65 -8.06
CA PHE A 106 12.53 -9.50 -6.87
C PHE A 106 11.94 -8.45 -5.92
N ILE A 107 11.56 -7.28 -6.46
CA ILE A 107 10.98 -6.18 -5.71
C ILE A 107 9.66 -6.59 -5.05
N LEU A 108 8.76 -7.23 -5.80
CA LEU A 108 7.47 -7.67 -5.28
C LEU A 108 7.62 -8.83 -4.28
N SER A 109 8.62 -9.70 -4.43
CA SER A 109 8.91 -10.76 -3.44
C SER A 109 9.31 -10.20 -2.07
N PHE A 110 9.80 -8.96 -2.03
CA PHE A 110 10.08 -8.25 -0.78
C PHE A 110 8.82 -8.06 0.08
N SER A 111 7.63 -8.09 -0.52
CA SER A 111 6.36 -8.06 0.20
C SER A 111 6.25 -9.16 1.27
N ARG A 112 6.92 -10.30 1.10
CA ARG A 112 6.91 -11.42 2.05
C ARG A 112 7.81 -11.22 3.26
N LEU A 113 8.71 -10.23 3.23
CA LEU A 113 9.67 -9.95 4.31
C LEU A 113 9.15 -8.91 5.31
N ILE A 114 8.09 -8.19 4.93
CA ILE A 114 7.48 -7.13 5.72
C ILE A 114 6.28 -7.66 6.49
N LYS A 115 6.05 -7.10 7.67
CA LYS A 115 4.91 -7.51 8.49
C LYS A 115 3.60 -7.14 7.79
N HIS A 116 2.76 -8.14 7.56
CA HIS A 116 1.46 -7.96 6.94
C HIS A 116 0.40 -7.47 7.94
N PRO A 117 -0.58 -6.67 7.50
CA PRO A 117 -1.82 -6.50 8.26
C PRO A 117 -2.61 -7.82 8.25
N ASP A 118 -3.54 -7.97 9.20
CA ASP A 118 -4.34 -9.20 9.34
C ASP A 118 -5.21 -9.47 8.11
N ILE A 119 -5.59 -8.40 7.39
CA ILE A 119 -6.37 -8.44 6.16
C ILE A 119 -5.76 -7.46 5.18
N ILE A 120 -5.59 -7.91 3.95
CA ILE A 120 -5.13 -7.10 2.83
C ILE A 120 -6.25 -7.12 1.79
N ILE A 121 -6.59 -5.94 1.29
CA ILE A 121 -7.61 -5.76 0.26
C ILE A 121 -6.96 -5.08 -0.93
N ILE A 122 -6.98 -5.75 -2.08
CA ILE A 122 -6.56 -5.19 -3.36
C ILE A 122 -7.82 -5.01 -4.19
N PHE A 123 -8.07 -3.79 -4.65
CA PHE A 123 -9.18 -3.49 -5.55
C PHE A 123 -8.70 -3.59 -7.00
N GLN A 124 -9.34 -4.45 -7.77
CA GLN A 124 -9.11 -4.60 -9.20
C GLN A 124 -10.11 -3.75 -9.97
N VAL A 125 -9.63 -3.08 -11.01
CA VAL A 125 -10.44 -2.22 -11.88
C VAL A 125 -9.79 -2.20 -13.26
N GLU A 126 -10.61 -2.15 -14.31
CA GLU A 126 -10.08 -2.02 -15.66
C GLU A 126 -9.23 -0.75 -15.81
N PRO A 127 -8.09 -0.80 -16.52
CA PRO A 127 -7.20 0.35 -16.72
C PRO A 127 -7.94 1.58 -17.25
N GLU A 128 -8.86 1.40 -18.20
CA GLU A 128 -9.69 2.44 -18.79
C GLU A 128 -10.56 3.13 -17.71
N THR A 129 -11.19 2.34 -16.84
CA THR A 129 -11.99 2.83 -15.72
C THR A 129 -11.13 3.59 -14.72
N ALA A 130 -9.93 3.11 -14.40
CA ALA A 130 -9.01 3.77 -13.49
C ALA A 130 -8.56 5.15 -14.01
N VAL A 131 -8.22 5.24 -15.31
CA VAL A 131 -7.85 6.50 -15.97
C VAL A 131 -9.02 7.47 -15.95
N ASN A 132 -10.23 7.02 -16.27
CA ASN A 132 -11.41 7.89 -16.31
C ASN A 132 -11.78 8.46 -14.93
N ARG A 133 -11.54 7.73 -13.84
CA ARG A 133 -11.90 8.16 -12.48
C ARG A 133 -10.97 9.24 -11.90
N LYS A 134 -9.67 9.18 -12.19
CA LYS A 134 -8.67 10.04 -11.52
C LYS A 134 -7.71 10.77 -12.45
N ALA A 135 -7.54 10.30 -13.69
CA ALA A 135 -6.60 10.83 -14.67
C ALA A 135 -5.14 10.99 -14.16
N GLU A 136 -4.72 10.21 -13.15
CA GLU A 136 -3.37 10.25 -12.57
C GLU A 136 -2.30 9.70 -13.52
N HIS A 137 -2.70 8.80 -14.43
CA HIS A 137 -1.82 8.08 -15.35
C HIS A 137 -2.44 8.02 -16.75
N ASN A 138 -1.61 7.87 -17.79
CA ASN A 138 -2.12 7.52 -19.11
C ASN A 138 -2.49 6.03 -19.17
N LEU A 139 -3.27 5.63 -20.19
CA LEU A 139 -3.76 4.27 -20.33
C LEU A 139 -2.65 3.21 -20.35
N LYS A 140 -1.52 3.50 -20.99
CA LYS A 140 -0.38 2.58 -21.06
C LYS A 140 0.21 2.33 -19.68
N GLN A 141 0.41 3.39 -18.89
CA GLN A 141 0.88 3.29 -17.51
C GLN A 141 -0.12 2.55 -16.63
N ALA A 142 -1.41 2.88 -16.72
CA ALA A 142 -2.47 2.22 -15.97
C ALA A 142 -2.50 0.70 -16.24
N LYS A 143 -2.35 0.27 -17.50
CA LYS A 143 -2.24 -1.15 -17.87
C LYS A 143 -1.10 -1.85 -17.14
N ILE A 144 0.08 -1.24 -17.11
CA ILE A 144 1.24 -1.80 -16.42
C ILE A 144 1.00 -1.84 -14.91
N TYR A 145 0.45 -0.78 -14.31
CA TYR A 145 0.13 -0.78 -12.88
C TYR A 145 -0.86 -1.89 -12.51
N CYS A 146 -1.95 -2.06 -13.26
CA CYS A 146 -2.90 -3.15 -13.02
C CYS A 146 -2.22 -4.53 -13.09
N GLN A 147 -1.33 -4.75 -14.08
CA GLN A 147 -0.55 -5.98 -14.17
C GLN A 147 0.36 -6.21 -12.96
N ILE A 148 1.03 -5.17 -12.47
CA ILE A 148 1.92 -5.26 -11.31
C ILE A 148 1.12 -5.51 -10.02
N TYR A 149 -0.05 -4.88 -9.84
CA TYR A 149 -0.91 -5.16 -8.68
C TYR A 149 -1.47 -6.59 -8.72
N ASN A 150 -1.86 -7.09 -9.88
CA ASN A 150 -2.30 -8.49 -10.01
C ASN A 150 -1.16 -9.46 -9.66
N HIS A 151 0.04 -9.19 -10.17
CA HIS A 151 1.22 -10.00 -9.80
C HIS A 151 1.54 -9.93 -8.30
N LEU A 152 1.38 -8.76 -7.69
CA LEU A 152 1.52 -8.63 -6.23
C LEU A 152 0.45 -9.44 -5.49
N ALA A 153 -0.80 -9.42 -5.95
CA ALA A 153 -1.88 -10.22 -5.37
C ALA A 153 -1.56 -11.71 -5.42
N ASP A 154 -1.05 -12.20 -6.55
CA ASP A 154 -0.58 -13.59 -6.72
C ASP A 154 0.57 -13.93 -5.75
N LYS A 155 1.55 -13.03 -5.60
CA LYS A 155 2.68 -13.23 -4.67
C LYS A 155 2.23 -13.31 -3.20
N LEU A 156 1.16 -12.60 -2.85
CA LEU A 156 0.56 -12.57 -1.52
C LEU A 156 -0.49 -13.68 -1.31
N GLY A 157 -0.92 -14.37 -2.38
CA GLY A 157 -1.98 -15.37 -2.32
C GLY A 157 -3.34 -14.77 -1.97
N ILE A 158 -3.63 -13.56 -2.46
CA ILE A 158 -4.87 -12.84 -2.18
C ILE A 158 -5.66 -12.68 -3.47
N GLU A 159 -6.95 -12.99 -3.41
CA GLU A 159 -7.89 -12.70 -4.48
C GLU A 159 -8.31 -11.21 -4.45
N PRO A 160 -8.04 -10.43 -5.52
CA PRO A 160 -8.50 -9.05 -5.64
C PRO A 160 -10.03 -8.94 -5.65
N ILE A 161 -10.55 -7.83 -5.14
CA ILE A 161 -11.96 -7.47 -5.17
C ILE A 161 -12.26 -6.70 -6.45
N ASP A 162 -13.27 -7.11 -7.22
CA ASP A 162 -13.69 -6.37 -8.41
C ASP A 162 -14.38 -5.05 -8.04
N ALA A 163 -13.66 -3.94 -8.23
CA ALA A 163 -14.12 -2.58 -7.93
C ALA A 163 -14.89 -1.91 -9.09
N GLN A 164 -15.36 -2.69 -10.05
CA GLN A 164 -16.32 -2.27 -11.07
C GLN A 164 -17.77 -2.53 -10.68
N GLN A 165 -17.99 -3.37 -9.68
CA GLN A 165 -19.31 -3.68 -9.15
C GLN A 165 -19.92 -2.47 -8.41
N PRO A 166 -21.25 -2.47 -8.17
CA PRO A 166 -21.89 -1.50 -7.29
C PRO A 166 -21.24 -1.48 -5.90
N ILE A 167 -21.25 -0.31 -5.25
CA ILE A 167 -20.55 -0.10 -3.97
C ILE A 167 -21.07 -1.02 -2.85
N GLU A 168 -22.35 -1.39 -2.90
CA GLU A 168 -22.99 -2.34 -1.98
C GLU A 168 -22.42 -3.76 -2.15
N ALA A 169 -22.15 -4.19 -3.39
CA ALA A 169 -21.54 -5.51 -3.65
C ALA A 169 -20.09 -5.55 -3.14
N ILE A 170 -19.32 -4.51 -3.44
CA ILE A 170 -17.95 -4.33 -2.93
C ILE A 170 -17.96 -4.34 -1.39
N LYS A 171 -18.94 -3.68 -0.76
CA LYS A 171 -19.12 -3.70 0.71
C LYS A 171 -19.25 -5.13 1.24
N MET A 172 -20.15 -5.90 0.65
CA MET A 172 -20.42 -7.27 1.10
C MET A 172 -19.19 -8.16 0.93
N GLU A 173 -18.45 -8.00 -0.17
CA GLU A 173 -17.21 -8.75 -0.39
C GLU A 173 -16.13 -8.42 0.65
N ILE A 174 -15.96 -7.13 0.98
CA ILE A 174 -15.05 -6.70 2.07
C ILE A 174 -15.48 -7.33 3.39
N LEU A 175 -16.77 -7.28 3.73
CA LEU A 175 -17.31 -7.84 4.98
C LEU A 175 -17.07 -9.35 5.06
N ASN A 176 -17.23 -10.08 3.96
CA ASN A 176 -17.00 -11.52 3.89
C ASN A 176 -15.53 -11.91 4.10
N LYS A 177 -14.58 -11.01 3.81
CA LYS A 177 -13.15 -11.22 4.09
C LYS A 177 -12.76 -10.86 5.53
N LEU A 178 -13.66 -10.30 6.34
CA LEU A 178 -13.39 -9.98 7.74
C LEU A 178 -13.38 -11.24 8.62
N PRO A 179 -12.55 -11.30 9.66
CA PRO A 179 -12.54 -12.43 10.58
C PRO A 179 -13.88 -12.54 11.31
N PRO A 180 -14.37 -13.76 11.63
CA PRO A 180 -15.67 -13.96 12.28
C PRO A 180 -15.86 -13.17 13.57
N LYS A 181 -14.79 -12.99 14.36
CA LYS A 181 -14.83 -12.18 15.59
C LYS A 181 -15.18 -10.71 15.35
N LEU A 182 -14.84 -10.18 14.18
CA LEU A 182 -15.19 -8.82 13.78
C LEU A 182 -16.60 -8.79 13.18
N ILE A 183 -16.98 -9.80 12.40
CA ILE A 183 -18.33 -9.94 11.85
C ILE A 183 -19.38 -10.05 12.97
N GLN A 184 -19.12 -10.81 14.04
CA GLN A 184 -20.04 -10.93 15.17
C GLN A 184 -20.33 -9.60 15.89
N LYS A 185 -19.46 -8.60 15.70
CA LYS A 185 -19.64 -7.26 16.26
C LYS A 185 -20.32 -6.31 15.27
N LEU A 186 -20.37 -6.64 13.97
CA LEU A 186 -20.88 -5.81 12.87
C LEU A 186 -22.34 -6.13 12.53
#